data_AF-A0A800KIS4-F1
#
_entry.id   AF-A0A800KIS4-F1
#
_cell.length_a   1.000
_cell.length_b   1.000
_cell.length_c   1.000
_cell.angle_alpha   90.00
_cell.angle_beta   90.00
_cell.angle_gamma   90.00
#
_symmetry.space_group_name_H-M   'P 1'
#
loop_
_entity.id
_entity.type
_entity.pdbx_description
1 polymer ?
#
loop_
_entity_poly.entity_id
_entity_poly.type
_entity_poly.pdbx_seq_one_letter_code
_entity_poly.pdbx_strand_id
1 'polypeptide(L)'
;MSSNMTGFRQTKCLNSVFMGASLLLTACNFTDSGKGQHIENVSENKSPNFSRHQFEAFSDAGAQTNAWGDYDSDGDLDLYVGFRGKANRLYQNTGGVFTDVAPSIGLADEDETRAVAWGDYDSDGDLDLYVGFTADSTNHNKLYENQGGGDLFIDKSSQLGLDRSGATRQPSFIDYDGDGDLDLFVAFRDQPNRLYRNEQGSFADVTEISGIGDPRRTVGASWFDADGDSDLDLFVANQYDLSETPWVGRIHFFRNTGSSSSPNYVEEPTSLLNENMGQMLTPEFGDLDGDG
;
A
#
# COMPACT_ATOMS: atom_id res chain seq x y z
N MET A 1 48.51 26.63 5.21
CA MET A 1 47.85 26.18 6.45
C MET A 1 46.68 25.32 6.03
N SER A 2 46.74 24.05 6.40
CA SER A 2 45.86 22.97 5.94
C SER A 2 44.45 23.07 6.50
N SER A 3 43.52 22.55 5.71
CA SER A 3 42.12 22.20 5.98
C SER A 3 41.86 21.49 7.31
N ASN A 4 40.68 21.70 7.89
CA ASN A 4 39.98 20.73 8.72
C ASN A 4 38.47 20.82 8.48
N MET A 5 37.94 19.94 7.63
CA MET A 5 36.55 19.50 7.66
C MET A 5 36.48 18.28 8.59
N THR A 6 35.88 18.45 9.76
CA THR A 6 35.32 17.37 10.59
C THR A 6 33.92 17.08 10.04
N GLY A 7 33.46 15.90 9.68
CA GLY A 7 33.77 14.52 10.05
C GLY A 7 32.43 13.78 10.02
N PHE A 8 32.07 13.18 8.89
CA PHE A 8 30.85 12.36 8.74
C PHE A 8 30.89 11.21 9.76
N ARG A 9 29.80 11.04 10.53
CA ARG A 9 29.64 9.87 11.41
C ARG A 9 29.04 8.73 10.58
N GLN A 10 29.78 7.63 10.45
CA GLN A 10 29.27 6.37 9.95
C GLN A 10 28.42 5.70 11.04
N THR A 11 27.15 5.45 10.76
CA THR A 11 26.35 4.46 11.49
C THR A 11 26.70 3.08 10.91
N LYS A 12 27.26 2.19 11.74
CA LYS A 12 27.45 0.78 11.37
C LYS A 12 26.18 0.01 11.68
N CYS A 13 25.32 -0.21 10.69
CA CYS A 13 24.35 -1.30 10.73
C CYS A 13 25.12 -2.61 10.46
N LEU A 14 25.04 -3.58 11.36
CA LEU A 14 25.59 -4.92 11.14
C LEU A 14 24.69 -5.67 10.15
N ASN A 15 25.30 -6.23 9.10
CA ASN A 15 24.66 -7.03 8.06
C ASN A 15 23.72 -8.11 8.63
N SER A 16 22.51 -8.20 8.09
CA SER A 16 21.69 -9.42 8.12
C SER A 16 21.23 -9.77 6.70
N VAL A 17 21.61 -10.98 6.27
CA VAL A 17 21.25 -11.60 4.99
C VAL A 17 20.00 -12.47 5.19
N PHE A 18 19.10 -12.44 4.19
CA PHE A 18 17.78 -13.05 4.04
C PHE A 18 17.56 -14.50 4.53
N MET A 19 16.33 -14.76 5.05
CA MET A 19 15.41 -15.79 4.51
C MET A 19 14.00 -15.69 5.13
N GLY A 20 12.95 -15.58 4.30
CA GLY A 20 11.55 -15.86 4.66
C GLY A 20 10.76 -14.67 5.23
N ALA A 21 9.49 -14.57 4.84
CA ALA A 21 8.56 -13.53 5.28
C ALA A 21 8.50 -13.45 6.81
N SER A 22 9.10 -12.41 7.37
CA SER A 22 8.92 -11.96 8.74
C SER A 22 9.23 -10.46 8.73
N LEU A 23 8.22 -9.66 9.01
CA LEU A 23 8.38 -8.25 9.30
C LEU A 23 9.25 -8.17 10.57
N LEU A 24 10.49 -7.69 10.43
CA LEU A 24 11.39 -7.48 11.56
C LEU A 24 11.54 -5.96 11.74
N LEU A 25 10.87 -5.38 12.73
CA LEU A 25 11.25 -4.05 13.22
C LEU A 25 12.67 -4.16 13.76
N THR A 26 13.61 -3.54 13.05
CA THR A 26 14.99 -3.41 13.55
C THR A 26 14.99 -2.26 14.56
N ALA A 27 15.10 -2.59 15.85
CA ALA A 27 15.36 -1.58 16.87
C ALA A 27 16.80 -1.06 16.71
N CYS A 28 16.94 0.17 16.21
CA CYS A 28 18.19 0.91 16.32
C CYS A 28 18.32 1.43 17.75
N ASN A 29 19.40 1.07 18.45
CA ASN A 29 19.73 1.69 19.72
C ASN A 29 20.20 3.13 19.46
N PHE A 30 19.32 4.11 19.66
CA PHE A 30 19.69 5.51 19.74
C PHE A 30 20.24 5.79 21.15
N THR A 31 21.52 6.12 21.25
CA THR A 31 22.03 6.81 22.43
C THR A 31 21.90 8.31 22.17
N ASP A 32 20.75 8.92 22.48
CA ASP A 32 20.67 10.37 22.57
C ASP A 32 20.71 10.84 24.03
N SER A 33 21.60 11.79 24.27
CA SER A 33 21.82 12.43 25.56
C SER A 33 21.11 13.79 25.54
N GLY A 34 19.78 13.79 25.61
CA GLY A 34 19.03 15.06 25.60
C GLY A 34 17.53 14.92 25.79
N LYS A 35 17.07 15.04 27.04
CA LYS A 35 15.73 15.49 27.48
C LYS A 35 14.53 15.35 26.50
N GLY A 36 14.24 14.15 26.04
CA GLY A 36 12.89 13.73 25.65
C GLY A 36 12.29 12.91 26.80
N GLN A 37 11.00 13.08 27.11
CA GLN A 37 10.32 12.12 28.00
C GLN A 37 10.24 10.79 27.26
N HIS A 38 11.17 9.91 27.58
CA HIS A 38 11.21 8.53 27.11
C HIS A 38 9.96 7.82 27.65
N ILE A 39 8.94 7.64 26.80
CA ILE A 39 7.87 6.69 27.11
C ILE A 39 8.46 5.30 26.84
N GLU A 40 9.17 4.78 27.84
CA GLU A 40 9.49 3.37 27.90
C GLU A 40 8.17 2.59 28.01
N ASN A 41 7.70 2.00 26.91
CA ASN A 41 6.83 0.82 26.95
C ASN A 41 7.67 -0.39 27.44
N VAL A 42 8.33 -0.24 28.60
CA VAL A 42 9.01 -1.32 29.31
C VAL A 42 8.03 -1.84 30.37
N SER A 43 6.87 -2.32 29.91
CA SER A 43 6.04 -3.20 30.72
C SER A 43 6.50 -4.63 30.49
N GLU A 44 7.43 -5.06 31.33
CA GLU A 44 8.00 -6.41 31.42
C GLU A 44 8.79 -6.88 30.20
N ASN A 45 9.94 -7.49 30.47
CA ASN A 45 10.83 -8.15 29.52
C ASN A 45 10.19 -9.46 29.00
N LYS A 46 8.92 -9.41 28.62
CA LYS A 46 8.15 -10.52 28.09
C LYS A 46 8.38 -10.50 26.59
N SER A 47 9.37 -11.25 26.14
CA SER A 47 9.53 -11.49 24.70
C SER A 47 8.18 -11.94 24.15
N PRO A 48 7.67 -11.32 23.08
CA PRO A 48 6.41 -11.75 22.49
C PRO A 48 6.53 -13.23 22.10
N ASN A 49 5.58 -14.04 22.55
CA ASN A 49 5.53 -15.46 22.22
C ASN A 49 4.53 -15.67 21.09
N PHE A 50 5.03 -15.99 19.90
CA PHE A 50 4.21 -16.22 18.72
C PHE A 50 3.93 -17.71 18.56
N SER A 51 2.67 -18.05 18.30
CA SER A 51 2.25 -19.40 17.93
C SER A 51 1.37 -19.32 16.68
N ARG A 52 1.38 -20.38 15.88
CA ARG A 52 0.50 -20.44 14.69
C ARG A 52 -0.94 -20.55 15.16
N HIS A 53 -1.77 -19.60 14.74
CA HIS A 53 -3.21 -19.62 14.97
C HIS A 53 -3.92 -20.19 13.74
N GLN A 54 -4.90 -21.08 13.94
CA GLN A 54 -5.65 -21.76 12.87
C GLN A 54 -4.79 -22.21 11.67
N PHE A 55 -3.65 -22.86 11.94
CA PHE A 55 -2.66 -23.19 10.92
C PHE A 55 -3.24 -23.83 9.65
N GLU A 56 -4.15 -24.79 9.80
CA GLU A 56 -4.76 -25.49 8.67
C GLU A 56 -5.59 -24.54 7.79
N ALA A 57 -6.33 -23.59 8.38
CA ALA A 57 -7.15 -22.62 7.64
C ALA A 57 -6.29 -21.67 6.80
N PHE A 58 -5.08 -21.34 7.27
CA PHE A 58 -4.14 -20.46 6.58
C PHE A 58 -3.02 -21.20 5.83
N SER A 59 -3.14 -22.52 5.68
CA SER A 59 -2.05 -23.35 5.12
C SER A 59 -2.02 -23.37 3.59
N ASP A 60 -3.01 -22.79 2.93
CA ASP A 60 -3.11 -22.80 1.48
C ASP A 60 -1.95 -22.03 0.83
N ALA A 61 -1.17 -22.74 0.00
CA ALA A 61 -0.14 -22.12 -0.81
C ALA A 61 -0.76 -21.23 -1.91
N GLY A 62 0.00 -20.20 -2.33
CA GLY A 62 -0.34 -19.36 -3.47
C GLY A 62 -0.81 -17.95 -3.11
N ALA A 63 -0.97 -17.62 -1.83
CA ALA A 63 -1.27 -16.26 -1.38
C ALA A 63 -0.25 -15.25 -1.96
N GLN A 64 -0.74 -14.13 -2.51
CA GLN A 64 0.07 -13.09 -3.16
C GLN A 64 -0.07 -11.73 -2.50
N THR A 65 -1.28 -11.39 -2.07
CA THR A 65 -1.63 -10.08 -1.51
C THR A 65 -2.66 -10.25 -0.40
N ASN A 66 -2.74 -9.29 0.50
CA ASN A 66 -3.71 -9.28 1.58
C ASN A 66 -4.01 -7.85 2.02
N ALA A 67 -5.18 -7.64 2.60
CA ALA A 67 -5.54 -6.40 3.27
C ALA A 67 -6.47 -6.70 4.46
N TRP A 68 -6.25 -5.97 5.55
CA TRP A 68 -7.11 -6.01 6.74
C TRP A 68 -8.15 -4.91 6.66
N GLY A 69 -9.39 -5.21 7.06
CA GLY A 69 -10.50 -4.26 7.14
C GLY A 69 -11.65 -4.87 7.94
N ASP A 70 -12.39 -4.04 8.66
CA ASP A 70 -13.62 -4.41 9.37
C ASP A 70 -14.78 -4.28 8.38
N TYR A 71 -15.04 -5.32 7.57
CA TYR A 71 -15.93 -5.22 6.41
C TYR A 71 -17.42 -5.34 6.78
N ASP A 72 -17.72 -5.85 7.97
CA ASP A 72 -19.08 -6.03 8.49
C ASP A 72 -19.40 -5.12 9.70
N SER A 73 -18.48 -4.20 10.03
CA SER A 73 -18.61 -3.20 11.08
C SER A 73 -18.87 -3.80 12.48
N ASP A 74 -18.34 -4.98 12.75
CA ASP A 74 -18.49 -5.66 14.04
C ASP A 74 -17.40 -5.29 15.05
N GLY A 75 -16.37 -4.56 14.61
CA GLY A 75 -15.26 -4.06 15.41
C GLY A 75 -14.05 -5.00 15.47
N ASP A 76 -14.13 -6.20 14.89
CA ASP A 76 -13.00 -7.09 14.68
C ASP A 76 -12.43 -6.89 13.26
N LEU A 77 -11.10 -6.84 13.12
CA LEU A 77 -10.50 -6.75 11.78
C LEU A 77 -10.54 -8.10 11.07
N ASP A 78 -10.99 -8.10 9.82
CA ASP A 78 -11.03 -9.24 8.92
C ASP A 78 -9.90 -9.22 7.91
N LEU A 79 -9.65 -10.36 7.28
CA LEU A 79 -8.52 -10.53 6.37
C LEU A 79 -8.96 -11.00 4.98
N TYR A 80 -8.82 -10.13 3.99
CA TYR A 80 -8.91 -10.54 2.59
C TYR A 80 -7.55 -11.03 2.09
N VAL A 81 -7.52 -12.13 1.35
CA VAL A 81 -6.31 -12.70 0.77
C VAL A 81 -6.53 -13.06 -0.70
N GLY A 82 -5.70 -12.46 -1.55
CA GLY A 82 -5.62 -12.76 -2.97
C GLY A 82 -4.69 -13.94 -3.27
N PHE A 83 -5.08 -14.82 -4.18
CA PHE A 83 -4.35 -16.05 -4.51
C PHE A 83 -3.90 -16.14 -5.97
N ARG A 84 -2.86 -16.94 -6.17
CA ARG A 84 -2.46 -17.49 -7.46
C ARG A 84 -2.92 -18.94 -7.58
N GLY A 85 -3.79 -19.22 -8.55
CA GLY A 85 -4.24 -20.57 -8.90
C GLY A 85 -5.25 -21.17 -7.91
N LYS A 86 -5.91 -20.34 -7.10
CA LYS A 86 -7.00 -20.69 -6.18
C LYS A 86 -7.95 -19.50 -6.07
N ALA A 87 -9.18 -19.76 -5.64
CA ALA A 87 -10.11 -18.72 -5.22
C ALA A 87 -9.51 -17.84 -4.11
N ASN A 88 -9.80 -16.55 -4.18
CA ASN A 88 -9.56 -15.59 -3.10
C ASN A 88 -10.39 -15.93 -1.85
N ARG A 89 -9.96 -15.40 -0.71
CA ARG A 89 -10.59 -15.67 0.60
C ARG A 89 -10.85 -14.37 1.33
N LEU A 90 -11.96 -14.30 2.04
CA LEU A 90 -12.23 -13.29 3.06
C LEU A 90 -12.43 -14.03 4.35
N TYR A 91 -11.46 -13.94 5.25
CA TYR A 91 -11.54 -14.55 6.56
C TYR A 91 -12.21 -13.60 7.53
N GLN A 92 -13.51 -13.81 7.75
CA GLN A 92 -14.28 -13.13 8.79
C GLN A 92 -13.74 -13.55 10.16
N ASN A 93 -13.39 -12.58 10.99
CA ASN A 93 -12.82 -12.74 12.31
C ASN A 93 -13.87 -12.48 13.38
N THR A 94 -14.39 -13.53 14.01
CA THR A 94 -15.30 -13.35 15.14
C THR A 94 -14.57 -13.65 16.44
N GLY A 95 -14.10 -12.62 17.14
CA GLY A 95 -13.42 -12.75 18.44
C GLY A 95 -12.15 -13.59 18.39
N GLY A 96 -11.41 -13.52 17.28
CA GLY A 96 -10.19 -14.28 17.04
C GLY A 96 -10.42 -15.63 16.34
N VAL A 97 -11.62 -15.93 15.86
CA VAL A 97 -11.91 -17.15 15.08
C VAL A 97 -12.19 -16.76 13.63
N PHE A 98 -11.32 -17.19 12.72
CA PHE A 98 -11.37 -16.86 11.31
C PHE A 98 -12.13 -17.90 10.48
N THR A 99 -13.09 -17.46 9.67
CA THR A 99 -13.89 -18.30 8.75
C THR A 99 -13.88 -17.69 7.35
N ASP A 100 -13.57 -18.49 6.33
CA ASP A 100 -13.63 -18.02 4.93
C ASP A 100 -15.08 -17.89 4.44
N VAL A 101 -15.50 -16.67 4.14
CA VAL A 101 -16.86 -16.31 3.69
C VAL A 101 -16.90 -15.80 2.25
N ALA A 102 -15.75 -15.63 1.57
CA ALA A 102 -15.69 -15.07 0.22
C ALA A 102 -16.62 -15.77 -0.80
N PRO A 103 -16.77 -17.11 -0.82
CA PRO A 103 -17.64 -17.78 -1.78
C PRO A 103 -19.13 -17.43 -1.64
N SER A 104 -19.60 -17.14 -0.42
CA SER A 104 -21.01 -16.84 -0.15
C SER A 104 -21.39 -15.41 -0.46
N ILE A 105 -20.44 -14.47 -0.42
CA ILE A 105 -20.70 -13.03 -0.53
C ILE A 105 -20.20 -12.42 -1.85
N GLY A 106 -19.64 -13.22 -2.76
CA GLY A 106 -19.28 -12.77 -4.11
C GLY A 106 -17.82 -12.35 -4.30
N LEU A 107 -16.91 -12.71 -3.39
CA LEU A 107 -15.50 -12.29 -3.38
C LEU A 107 -14.49 -13.39 -3.74
N ALA A 108 -14.96 -14.58 -4.14
CA ALA A 108 -14.11 -15.75 -4.41
C ALA A 108 -13.62 -15.82 -5.88
N ASP A 109 -13.06 -14.75 -6.43
CA ASP A 109 -12.41 -14.78 -7.75
C ASP A 109 -11.28 -15.82 -7.79
N GLU A 110 -11.16 -16.57 -8.89
CA GLU A 110 -10.13 -17.60 -9.08
C GLU A 110 -8.91 -17.13 -9.89
N ASP A 111 -9.02 -15.96 -10.52
CA ASP A 111 -7.97 -15.35 -11.32
C ASP A 111 -6.82 -14.82 -10.43
N GLU A 112 -5.59 -14.84 -10.96
CA GLU A 112 -4.40 -14.51 -10.17
C GLU A 112 -4.43 -13.06 -9.67
N THR A 113 -4.75 -12.92 -8.39
CA THR A 113 -4.91 -11.64 -7.71
C THR A 113 -3.57 -11.15 -7.19
N ARG A 114 -3.25 -9.89 -7.45
CA ARG A 114 -1.93 -9.29 -7.19
C ARG A 114 -1.96 -8.10 -6.27
N ALA A 115 -3.11 -7.45 -6.14
CA ALA A 115 -3.23 -6.25 -5.33
C ALA A 115 -4.65 -6.13 -4.76
N VAL A 116 -4.76 -5.51 -3.59
CA VAL A 116 -6.05 -5.27 -2.94
C VAL A 116 -5.97 -4.01 -2.07
N ALA A 117 -7.06 -3.25 -1.97
CA ALA A 117 -7.24 -2.17 -1.00
C ALA A 117 -8.71 -2.06 -0.59
N TRP A 118 -8.94 -1.81 0.70
CA TRP A 118 -10.24 -1.44 1.25
C TRP A 118 -10.42 0.08 1.21
N GLY A 119 -11.65 0.54 1.00
CA GLY A 119 -12.04 1.94 1.13
C GLY A 119 -13.55 2.09 0.95
N ASP A 120 -14.17 2.98 1.73
CA ASP A 120 -15.58 3.37 1.59
C ASP A 120 -15.66 4.45 0.50
N TYR A 121 -15.89 4.03 -0.75
CA TYR A 121 -15.75 4.95 -1.88
C TYR A 121 -16.99 5.82 -2.10
N ASP A 122 -18.17 5.39 -1.63
CA ASP A 122 -19.42 6.13 -1.80
C ASP A 122 -19.91 6.82 -0.51
N SER A 123 -19.12 6.73 0.56
CA SER A 123 -19.36 7.36 1.87
C SER A 123 -20.64 6.87 2.54
N ASP A 124 -21.02 5.62 2.30
CA ASP A 124 -22.19 5.00 2.93
C ASP A 124 -21.88 4.38 4.31
N GLY A 125 -20.60 4.28 4.66
CA GLY A 125 -20.09 3.78 5.93
C GLY A 125 -19.70 2.30 5.90
N ASP A 126 -19.89 1.60 4.78
CA ASP A 126 -19.47 0.22 4.58
C ASP A 126 -18.17 0.16 3.75
N LEU A 127 -17.23 -0.72 4.10
CA LEU A 127 -15.97 -0.82 3.35
C LEU A 127 -16.16 -1.58 2.03
N ASP A 128 -15.70 -0.97 0.93
CA ASP A 128 -15.62 -1.57 -0.39
C ASP A 128 -14.22 -2.10 -0.71
N LEU A 129 -14.13 -2.97 -1.71
CA LEU A 129 -12.89 -3.69 -2.04
C LEU A 129 -12.46 -3.48 -3.49
N TYR A 130 -11.32 -2.83 -3.70
CA TYR A 130 -10.66 -2.81 -5.00
C TYR A 130 -9.68 -3.99 -5.12
N VAL A 131 -9.82 -4.78 -6.19
CA VAL A 131 -9.01 -5.97 -6.47
C VAL A 131 -8.30 -5.83 -7.81
N GLY A 132 -6.97 -5.97 -7.77
CA GLY A 132 -6.10 -5.91 -8.94
C GLY A 132 -5.54 -7.28 -9.35
N PHE A 133 -5.50 -7.55 -10.65
CA PHE A 133 -5.05 -8.83 -11.19
C PHE A 133 -3.70 -8.73 -11.93
N THR A 134 -3.19 -9.88 -12.39
CA THR A 134 -2.02 -9.95 -13.29
C THR A 134 -2.39 -9.55 -14.72
N ALA A 135 -1.39 -9.18 -15.53
CA ALA A 135 -1.60 -8.75 -16.92
C ALA A 135 -2.19 -9.83 -17.84
N ASP A 136 -1.98 -11.11 -17.51
CA ASP A 136 -2.50 -12.27 -18.24
C ASP A 136 -3.81 -12.82 -17.68
N SER A 137 -4.43 -12.11 -16.73
CA SER A 137 -5.73 -12.46 -16.17
C SER A 137 -6.85 -12.28 -17.18
N THR A 138 -7.91 -13.07 -17.05
CA THR A 138 -9.15 -12.87 -17.82
C THR A 138 -10.02 -11.78 -17.22
N ASN A 139 -9.94 -11.59 -15.90
CA ASN A 139 -10.51 -10.46 -15.18
C ASN A 139 -9.69 -9.19 -15.43
N HIS A 140 -10.41 -8.08 -15.59
CA HIS A 140 -9.84 -6.75 -15.34
C HIS A 140 -9.89 -6.44 -13.85
N ASN A 141 -9.26 -5.35 -13.41
CA ASN A 141 -9.41 -4.89 -12.03
C ASN A 141 -10.89 -4.70 -11.69
N LYS A 142 -11.25 -4.95 -10.43
CA LYS A 142 -12.63 -4.91 -9.95
C LYS A 142 -12.75 -3.98 -8.75
N LEU A 143 -13.87 -3.28 -8.66
CA LEU A 143 -14.30 -2.56 -7.47
C LEU A 143 -15.59 -3.24 -7.00
N TYR A 144 -15.50 -3.93 -5.89
CA TYR A 144 -16.59 -4.64 -5.26
C TYR A 144 -17.26 -3.73 -4.23
N GLU A 145 -18.47 -3.27 -4.55
CA GLU A 145 -19.32 -2.47 -3.66
C GLU A 145 -19.99 -3.38 -2.63
N ASN A 146 -19.80 -3.09 -1.35
CA ASN A 146 -20.52 -3.72 -0.25
C ASN A 146 -21.98 -3.24 -0.29
N GLN A 147 -22.95 -4.14 -0.39
CA GLN A 147 -24.37 -3.76 -0.43
C GLN A 147 -24.97 -3.45 0.95
N GLY A 148 -24.11 -3.25 1.95
CA GLY A 148 -24.45 -3.01 3.34
C GLY A 148 -24.14 -4.21 4.24
N GLY A 149 -23.42 -3.96 5.34
CA GLY A 149 -23.21 -4.91 6.43
C GLY A 149 -22.42 -6.19 6.09
N GLY A 150 -21.79 -6.25 4.92
CA GLY A 150 -20.85 -7.33 4.53
C GLY A 150 -21.48 -8.59 3.94
N ASP A 151 -22.81 -8.66 3.80
CA ASP A 151 -23.49 -9.89 3.35
C ASP A 151 -23.40 -10.15 1.82
N LEU A 152 -23.11 -9.11 1.02
CA LEU A 152 -23.06 -9.21 -0.44
C LEU A 152 -22.17 -8.12 -1.04
N PHE A 153 -21.27 -8.53 -1.93
CA PHE A 153 -20.43 -7.64 -2.74
C PHE A 153 -20.81 -7.73 -4.22
N ILE A 154 -20.88 -6.58 -4.89
CA ILE A 154 -21.19 -6.48 -6.32
C ILE A 154 -20.08 -5.74 -7.06
N ASP A 155 -19.57 -6.34 -8.14
CA ASP A 155 -18.59 -5.68 -9.00
C ASP A 155 -19.23 -4.50 -9.78
N LYS A 156 -18.74 -3.29 -9.50
CA LYS A 156 -19.12 -2.02 -10.15
C LYS A 156 -18.07 -1.48 -11.10
N SER A 157 -16.92 -2.13 -11.23
CA SER A 157 -15.75 -1.59 -11.95
C SER A 157 -16.08 -1.09 -13.35
N SER A 158 -16.80 -1.88 -14.15
CA SER A 158 -17.13 -1.49 -15.52
C SER A 158 -18.15 -0.34 -15.58
N GLN A 159 -19.07 -0.27 -14.61
CA GLN A 159 -20.02 0.84 -14.50
C GLN A 159 -19.30 2.15 -14.17
N LEU A 160 -18.24 2.08 -13.35
CA LEU A 160 -17.49 3.23 -12.87
C LEU A 160 -16.24 3.55 -13.71
N GLY A 161 -15.95 2.76 -14.75
CA GLY A 161 -14.77 2.95 -15.60
C GLY A 161 -13.43 2.58 -14.92
N LEU A 162 -13.48 1.70 -13.92
CA LEU A 162 -12.34 1.25 -13.12
C LEU A 162 -11.85 -0.16 -13.50
N ASP A 163 -12.43 -0.75 -14.55
CA ASP A 163 -12.16 -2.10 -15.07
C ASP A 163 -10.92 -2.16 -15.97
N ARG A 164 -9.80 -1.62 -15.48
CA ARG A 164 -8.54 -1.59 -16.24
C ARG A 164 -7.82 -2.93 -16.18
N SER A 165 -7.34 -3.40 -17.33
CA SER A 165 -6.41 -4.53 -17.43
C SER A 165 -4.96 -4.08 -17.24
N GLY A 166 -4.09 -4.96 -16.75
CA GLY A 166 -2.64 -4.75 -16.65
C GLY A 166 -2.03 -5.50 -15.46
N ALA A 167 -0.71 -5.40 -15.29
CA ALA A 167 -0.02 -5.95 -14.14
C ALA A 167 -0.16 -5.01 -12.94
N THR A 168 -1.32 -5.06 -12.28
CA THR A 168 -1.64 -4.24 -11.11
C THR A 168 -0.74 -4.62 -9.93
N ARG A 169 -0.31 -3.61 -9.17
CA ARG A 169 0.61 -3.80 -8.03
C ARG A 169 0.10 -3.27 -6.71
N GLN A 170 -0.36 -2.03 -6.69
CA GLN A 170 -0.86 -1.43 -5.45
C GLN A 170 -1.97 -0.43 -5.79
N PRO A 171 -3.22 -0.73 -5.44
CA PRO A 171 -4.26 0.27 -5.30
C PRO A 171 -4.12 0.99 -3.95
N SER A 172 -4.60 2.22 -3.86
CA SER A 172 -4.71 2.97 -2.62
C SER A 172 -5.90 3.91 -2.72
N PHE A 173 -6.80 3.83 -1.75
CA PHE A 173 -7.84 4.84 -1.56
C PHE A 173 -7.25 5.98 -0.73
N ILE A 174 -7.35 7.20 -1.24
CA ILE A 174 -6.72 8.40 -0.70
C ILE A 174 -7.58 9.60 -1.11
N ASP A 175 -7.66 10.62 -0.27
CA ASP A 175 -8.29 11.91 -0.61
C ASP A 175 -7.19 12.84 -1.15
N TYR A 176 -6.86 12.73 -2.45
CA TYR A 176 -5.68 13.45 -2.98
C TYR A 176 -5.93 14.96 -3.10
N ASP A 177 -7.20 15.37 -3.21
CA ASP A 177 -7.56 16.77 -3.37
C ASP A 177 -8.31 17.41 -2.18
N GLY A 178 -8.41 16.70 -1.06
CA GLY A 178 -8.93 17.23 0.20
C GLY A 178 -10.41 17.60 0.16
N ASP A 179 -11.20 17.02 -0.76
CA ASP A 179 -12.63 17.25 -0.86
C ASP A 179 -13.47 16.29 0.00
N GLY A 180 -12.81 15.29 0.58
CA GLY A 180 -13.37 14.34 1.54
C GLY A 180 -13.91 13.06 0.89
N ASP A 181 -13.96 12.98 -0.44
CA ASP A 181 -14.28 11.75 -1.16
C ASP A 181 -13.01 10.91 -1.34
N LEU A 182 -13.08 9.59 -1.12
CA LEU A 182 -11.92 8.73 -1.36
C LEU A 182 -11.69 8.53 -2.86
N ASP A 183 -10.57 9.05 -3.37
CA ASP A 183 -10.06 8.82 -4.71
C ASP A 183 -9.29 7.50 -4.79
N LEU A 184 -9.05 7.03 -6.02
CA LEU A 184 -8.34 5.77 -6.25
C LEU A 184 -7.06 5.99 -7.05
N PHE A 185 -5.92 5.73 -6.42
CA PHE A 185 -4.65 5.54 -7.11
C PHE A 185 -4.40 4.05 -7.41
N VAL A 186 -3.87 3.75 -8.59
CA VAL A 186 -3.49 2.38 -8.99
C VAL A 186 -2.11 2.36 -9.63
N ALA A 187 -1.16 1.72 -8.94
CA ALA A 187 0.16 1.43 -9.46
C ALA A 187 0.16 0.23 -10.41
N PHE A 188 0.84 0.38 -11.54
CA PHE A 188 1.02 -0.67 -12.53
C PHE A 188 2.50 -0.95 -12.79
N ARG A 189 2.82 -2.21 -13.13
CA ARG A 189 4.18 -2.63 -13.47
C ARG A 189 4.48 -2.59 -14.96
N ASP A 190 3.47 -2.57 -15.81
CA ASP A 190 3.56 -2.75 -17.26
C ASP A 190 2.96 -1.58 -18.07
N GLN A 191 2.49 -0.55 -17.39
CA GLN A 191 1.86 0.63 -17.97
C GLN A 191 1.94 1.79 -16.96
N PRO A 192 1.62 3.03 -17.38
CA PRO A 192 1.57 4.15 -16.45
C PRO A 192 0.60 3.92 -15.28
N ASN A 193 0.98 4.44 -14.12
CA ASN A 193 0.08 4.53 -12.97
C ASN A 193 -1.20 5.29 -13.34
N ARG A 194 -2.24 5.13 -12.52
CA ARG A 194 -3.54 5.80 -12.68
C ARG A 194 -3.96 6.50 -11.40
N LEU A 195 -4.62 7.65 -11.55
CA LEU A 195 -5.36 8.32 -10.50
C LEU A 195 -6.76 8.61 -11.01
N TYR A 196 -7.75 8.14 -10.26
CA TYR A 196 -9.16 8.35 -10.51
C TYR A 196 -9.70 9.24 -9.42
N ARG A 197 -10.09 10.47 -9.78
CA ARG A 197 -10.78 11.37 -8.88
C ARG A 197 -12.20 10.87 -8.65
N ASN A 198 -12.62 10.77 -7.41
CA ASN A 198 -13.98 10.49 -7.02
C ASN A 198 -14.72 11.80 -6.72
N GLU A 199 -15.97 11.91 -7.18
CA GLU A 199 -16.89 12.96 -6.75
C GLU A 199 -18.22 12.26 -6.41
N GLN A 200 -18.47 12.03 -5.11
CA GLN A 200 -19.68 11.39 -4.58
C GLN A 200 -20.01 10.05 -5.26
N GLY A 201 -19.04 9.14 -5.34
CA GLY A 201 -19.15 7.81 -5.93
C GLY A 201 -19.02 7.76 -7.46
N SER A 202 -18.72 8.89 -8.11
CA SER A 202 -18.46 8.96 -9.56
C SER A 202 -16.98 9.20 -9.84
N PHE A 203 -16.36 8.36 -10.67
CA PHE A 203 -14.93 8.44 -10.95
C PHE A 203 -14.59 9.10 -12.30
N ALA A 204 -13.52 9.90 -12.31
CA ALA A 204 -12.89 10.46 -13.49
C ALA A 204 -11.39 10.16 -13.50
N ASP A 205 -10.85 9.66 -14.63
CA ASP A 205 -9.39 9.49 -14.78
C ASP A 205 -8.71 10.86 -14.92
N VAL A 206 -7.96 11.26 -13.89
CA VAL A 206 -7.22 12.54 -13.81
C VAL A 206 -5.71 12.34 -13.94
N THR A 207 -5.27 11.17 -14.42
CA THR A 207 -3.85 10.80 -14.48
C THR A 207 -3.00 11.81 -15.26
N GLU A 208 -3.49 12.28 -16.41
CA GLU A 208 -2.74 13.19 -17.28
C GLU A 208 -2.58 14.57 -16.63
N ILE A 209 -3.65 15.08 -16.02
CA ILE A 209 -3.66 16.43 -15.43
C ILE A 209 -2.94 16.48 -14.08
N SER A 210 -2.91 15.38 -13.33
CA SER A 210 -2.21 15.29 -12.05
C SER A 210 -0.69 15.10 -12.20
N GLY A 211 -0.22 14.58 -13.34
CA GLY A 211 1.20 14.36 -13.61
C GLY A 211 1.81 13.12 -12.93
N ILE A 212 1.00 12.35 -12.19
CA ILE A 212 1.41 11.15 -11.42
C ILE A 212 1.49 9.87 -12.27
N GLY A 213 1.14 9.95 -13.56
CA GLY A 213 1.13 8.85 -14.52
C GLY A 213 2.51 8.32 -14.89
N ASP A 214 3.31 7.94 -13.89
CA ASP A 214 4.67 7.44 -14.04
C ASP A 214 4.66 6.17 -14.92
N PRO A 215 5.30 6.17 -16.11
CA PRO A 215 5.34 5.02 -17.00
C PRO A 215 6.36 3.94 -16.56
N ARG A 216 7.15 4.20 -15.51
CA ARG A 216 8.12 3.24 -14.97
C ARG A 216 7.38 2.09 -14.27
N ARG A 217 8.12 1.02 -13.99
CA ARG A 217 7.57 -0.24 -13.49
C ARG A 217 7.26 -0.15 -11.99
N THR A 218 6.20 0.54 -11.61
CA THR A 218 5.84 0.74 -10.20
C THR A 218 5.49 -0.60 -9.53
N VAL A 219 6.03 -0.82 -8.34
CA VAL A 219 5.73 -2.00 -7.50
C VAL A 219 5.06 -1.63 -6.18
N GLY A 220 5.20 -0.38 -5.73
CA GLY A 220 4.44 0.14 -4.61
C GLY A 220 4.45 1.67 -4.56
N ALA A 221 3.59 2.22 -3.72
CA ALA A 221 3.39 3.65 -3.51
C ALA A 221 3.12 3.96 -2.04
N SER A 222 3.49 5.16 -1.60
CA SER A 222 3.12 5.70 -0.29
C SER A 222 2.71 7.15 -0.45
N TRP A 223 1.57 7.48 0.14
CA TRP A 223 0.98 8.82 0.16
C TRP A 223 1.11 9.39 1.57
N PHE A 224 1.68 10.59 1.69
CA PHE A 224 1.81 11.30 2.97
C PHE A 224 2.20 12.75 2.73
N ASP A 225 1.94 13.60 3.71
CA ASP A 225 2.42 14.97 3.76
C ASP A 225 3.91 14.97 4.16
N ALA A 226 4.82 15.13 3.20
CA ALA A 226 6.25 14.98 3.45
C ALA A 226 6.92 16.24 3.98
N ASP A 227 6.26 17.40 3.91
CA ASP A 227 6.82 18.68 4.31
C ASP A 227 5.98 19.46 5.33
N GLY A 228 4.85 18.90 5.76
CA GLY A 228 3.97 19.43 6.79
C GLY A 228 3.05 20.53 6.30
N ASP A 229 2.76 20.62 5.00
CA ASP A 229 1.91 21.66 4.42
C ASP A 229 0.43 21.26 4.27
N SER A 230 0.07 20.08 4.78
CA SER A 230 -1.26 19.49 4.80
C SER A 230 -1.82 19.11 3.43
N ASP A 231 -0.96 18.89 2.44
CA ASP A 231 -1.32 18.21 1.22
C ASP A 231 -0.53 16.90 1.02
N LEU A 232 -1.09 15.96 0.27
CA LEU A 232 -0.48 14.64 0.11
C LEU A 232 0.56 14.66 -1.00
N ASP A 233 1.77 14.25 -0.66
CA ASP A 233 2.83 13.88 -1.59
C ASP A 233 2.81 12.38 -1.92
N LEU A 234 3.55 11.98 -2.95
CA LEU A 234 3.61 10.60 -3.43
C LEU A 234 5.05 10.11 -3.57
N PHE A 235 5.37 9.03 -2.87
CA PHE A 235 6.54 8.20 -3.18
C PHE A 235 6.12 7.00 -3.99
N VAL A 236 6.74 6.78 -5.15
CA VAL A 236 6.59 5.54 -5.93
C VAL A 236 7.89 4.76 -5.93
N ALA A 237 7.79 3.47 -5.68
CA ALA A 237 8.90 2.56 -5.78
C ALA A 237 8.85 1.83 -7.12
N ASN A 238 9.80 2.18 -7.99
CA ASN A 238 9.92 1.62 -9.32
C ASN A 238 10.91 0.47 -9.34
N GLN A 239 10.47 -0.65 -9.89
CA GLN A 239 11.35 -1.73 -10.26
C GLN A 239 12.30 -1.28 -11.38
N TYR A 240 13.41 -2.02 -11.54
CA TYR A 240 14.48 -1.79 -12.50
C TYR A 240 14.09 -1.18 -13.85
N ASP A 241 14.90 -0.23 -14.28
CA ASP A 241 14.95 0.22 -15.66
C ASP A 241 15.64 -0.83 -16.55
N LEU A 242 14.92 -1.34 -17.55
CA LEU A 242 15.44 -2.32 -18.51
C LEU A 242 16.47 -1.72 -19.49
N SER A 243 16.54 -0.39 -19.57
CA SER A 243 17.49 0.33 -20.40
C SER A 243 18.84 0.58 -19.71
N GLU A 244 18.93 0.36 -18.39
CA GLU A 244 20.15 0.55 -17.59
C GLU A 244 20.83 -0.79 -17.23
N THR A 245 22.17 -0.79 -17.20
CA THR A 245 22.98 -1.93 -16.70
C THR A 245 24.05 -1.45 -15.73
N PRO A 246 24.17 -2.02 -14.50
CA PRO A 246 23.30 -3.06 -13.93
C PRO A 246 21.85 -2.57 -13.74
N TRP A 247 20.90 -3.49 -13.60
CA TRP A 247 19.49 -3.16 -13.39
C TRP A 247 19.34 -2.39 -12.07
N VAL A 248 18.80 -1.15 -12.14
CA VAL A 248 18.67 -0.26 -10.97
C VAL A 248 17.18 0.00 -10.68
N GLY A 249 16.69 -0.47 -9.54
CA GLY A 249 15.40 -0.04 -9.01
C GLY A 249 15.58 1.24 -8.20
N ARG A 250 14.61 2.15 -8.30
CA ARG A 250 14.68 3.49 -7.70
C ARG A 250 13.36 3.86 -7.06
N ILE A 251 13.45 4.73 -6.08
CA ILE A 251 12.31 5.42 -5.51
C ILE A 251 12.25 6.81 -6.17
N HIS A 252 11.04 7.24 -6.51
CA HIS A 252 10.77 8.56 -7.06
C HIS A 252 9.80 9.28 -6.13
N PHE A 253 10.12 10.52 -5.84
CA PHE A 253 9.32 11.39 -5.00
C PHE A 253 8.62 12.41 -5.87
N PHE A 254 7.30 12.42 -5.82
CA PHE A 254 6.41 13.36 -6.47
C PHE A 254 5.88 14.28 -5.37
N ARG A 255 6.44 15.48 -5.29
CA ARG A 255 6.00 16.49 -4.35
C ARG A 255 4.78 17.20 -4.91
N ASN A 256 3.73 17.34 -4.13
CA ASN A 256 2.66 18.26 -4.41
C ASN A 256 3.15 19.68 -4.13
N THR A 257 3.17 20.49 -5.18
CA THR A 257 3.63 21.89 -5.12
C THR A 257 2.48 22.88 -5.19
N GLY A 258 1.25 22.35 -5.17
CA GLY A 258 0.00 23.09 -5.25
C GLY A 258 -0.57 23.35 -3.86
N SER A 259 -1.77 22.83 -3.65
CA SER A 259 -2.46 22.77 -2.37
C SER A 259 -3.30 21.51 -2.35
N SER A 260 -3.85 21.12 -1.20
CA SER A 260 -4.83 20.03 -1.11
C SER A 260 -5.96 20.20 -2.14
N SER A 261 -6.68 21.33 -2.17
CA SER A 261 -7.78 21.53 -3.13
C SER A 261 -7.39 21.75 -4.60
N SER A 262 -6.10 21.74 -4.94
CA SER A 262 -5.63 21.90 -6.32
C SER A 262 -4.23 21.30 -6.47
N PRO A 263 -4.10 19.96 -6.39
CA PRO A 263 -2.80 19.31 -6.35
C PRO A 263 -2.01 19.53 -7.65
N ASN A 264 -0.69 19.66 -7.53
CA ASN A 264 0.24 19.76 -8.65
C ASN A 264 1.53 19.00 -8.36
N TYR A 265 1.61 17.77 -8.86
CA TYR A 265 2.74 16.89 -8.58
C TYR A 265 3.94 17.17 -9.49
N VAL A 266 5.11 17.34 -8.86
CA VAL A 266 6.39 17.51 -9.54
C VAL A 266 7.37 16.46 -9.02
N GLU A 267 7.99 15.72 -9.93
CA GLU A 267 9.04 14.77 -9.55
C GLU A 267 10.29 15.52 -9.06
N GLU A 268 10.66 15.29 -7.80
CA GLU A 268 11.83 15.89 -7.17
C GLU A 268 13.13 15.16 -7.59
N PRO A 269 14.26 15.88 -7.78
CA PRO A 269 15.52 15.28 -8.13
C PRO A 269 16.03 14.33 -7.03
N THR A 270 16.14 13.04 -7.34
CA THR A 270 16.45 11.97 -6.38
C THR A 270 17.93 11.89 -5.97
N SER A 271 18.66 13.00 -5.90
CA SER A 271 20.11 13.01 -5.56
C SER A 271 20.45 12.37 -4.21
N LEU A 272 19.49 12.28 -3.29
CA LEU A 272 19.60 11.61 -1.98
C LEU A 272 19.04 10.17 -1.96
N LEU A 273 18.28 9.77 -2.98
CA LEU A 273 17.61 8.45 -3.10
C LEU A 273 18.16 7.62 -4.27
N ASN A 274 19.30 8.03 -4.82
CA ASN A 274 19.88 7.46 -6.04
C ASN A 274 20.64 6.14 -5.82
N GLU A 275 20.40 5.48 -4.68
CA GLU A 275 20.95 4.15 -4.42
C GLU A 275 20.10 3.09 -5.11
N ASN A 276 20.75 2.02 -5.60
CA ASN A 276 20.02 0.88 -6.17
C ASN A 276 19.30 0.15 -5.03
N MET A 277 17.99 0.38 -4.92
CA MET A 277 17.16 -0.21 -3.86
C MET A 277 16.82 -1.68 -4.15
N GLY A 278 17.17 -2.21 -5.33
CA GLY A 278 16.89 -3.58 -5.73
C GLY A 278 15.54 -3.75 -6.45
N GLN A 279 14.99 -4.97 -6.42
CA GLN A 279 13.91 -5.36 -7.36
C GLN A 279 12.51 -5.52 -6.74
N MET A 280 12.43 -5.53 -5.41
CA MET A 280 11.20 -5.71 -4.65
C MET A 280 11.14 -4.59 -3.63
N LEU A 281 10.32 -3.59 -3.91
CA LEU A 281 10.18 -2.39 -3.12
C LEU A 281 8.71 -2.21 -2.78
N THR A 282 8.41 -2.10 -1.51
CA THR A 282 7.11 -1.74 -0.98
C THR A 282 7.39 -0.66 0.03
N PRO A 283 7.28 0.63 -0.35
CA PRO A 283 7.46 1.69 0.61
C PRO A 283 6.30 1.62 1.62
N GLU A 284 6.65 1.75 2.89
CA GLU A 284 5.73 1.91 3.99
C GLU A 284 6.22 3.11 4.80
N PHE A 285 5.30 3.90 5.36
CA PHE A 285 5.64 5.03 6.19
C PHE A 285 5.05 4.85 7.59
N GLY A 286 5.75 5.39 8.58
CA GLY A 286 5.27 5.50 9.95
C GLY A 286 6.08 6.57 10.68
N ASP A 287 5.38 7.37 11.48
CA ASP A 287 5.99 8.33 12.39
C ASP A 287 6.72 7.56 13.51
N LEU A 288 8.04 7.45 13.40
CA LEU A 288 8.87 6.65 14.31
C LEU A 288 9.32 7.42 15.54
N ASP A 289 9.34 8.76 15.47
CA ASP A 289 9.79 9.67 16.52
C ASP A 289 8.68 10.49 17.17
N GLY A 290 7.45 10.40 16.65
CA GLY A 290 6.24 10.92 17.27
C GLY A 290 6.03 12.42 17.08
N ASP A 291 6.61 13.03 16.04
CA ASP A 291 6.52 14.48 15.82
C ASP A 291 5.38 14.91 14.89
N GLY A 292 4.65 13.94 14.33
CA GLY A 292 3.50 14.15 13.45
C GLY A 292 3.89 14.59 12.05
#